data_AF-A0A7Z8Y7N5-F1
#
_entry.id   AF-A0A7Z8Y7N5-F1
#
_cell.length_a   1.000
_cell.length_b   1.000
_cell.length_c   1.000
_cell.angle_alpha   90.00
_cell.angle_beta   90.00
_cell.angle_gamma   90.00
#
_symmetry.space_group_name_H-M   'P 1'
#
loop_
_entity.id
_entity.type
_entity.pdbx_description
1 polymer ?
#
loop_
_entity_poly.entity_id
_entity_poly.type
_entity_poly.pdbx_seq_one_letter_code
_entity_poly.pdbx_strand_id
1 'polypeptide(L)'
;MSDIRLKYAAFSDVGLVRSNNQDAGYASPHLIAVADGMGGAAAGDVASSVAISHLAQIDDSHAADDLLPLLRQAMTDAHDDMLARVAADPKLAGLGTTCIAILRSSNKLGMVHIGDSRAYLMRGGTMQQVTHDHTLVQYLVDRGQLTPEEAEHHPQRNVIMRALGDTPGQVELDESIREARPGDRWLLCSDGLFGVVANDTIRHAMATIEDLEELGEHLIELALAAGAPDNVTVVLADVVADSDGEHGPNQPVIVGSAALDYQRPTRGGTSAAARAALLGQGAAGNAGMAGIAGVAKTPNSAGSAAEGYGEGADNSAGYGAGEYAGGSAGSGVYGKDGATMAGAEEGAEEDATSRTRRFRLARFFAILAVLAILVGGIIGGYQWTQTRYYVAAESGKVWIYRGVPQVIGSLRLSSPVEETDINLADLAPIAQERLQHPITRDSLDGAREVVDNLRTQVREDKRNTTGTGPEASNPGTPAPAPSSAPASPAPPAPAPSPAAPAPGGE
;
A
#
# COMPACT_ATOMS: atom_id res chain seq x y z
N MET A 1 31.46 -4.57 -27.90
CA MET A 1 30.46 -4.98 -26.90
C MET A 1 29.18 -5.29 -27.66
N SER A 2 28.52 -6.40 -27.35
CA SER A 2 27.23 -6.71 -27.98
C SER A 2 26.23 -5.65 -27.57
N ASP A 3 25.63 -4.98 -28.55
CA ASP A 3 24.54 -4.04 -28.27
C ASP A 3 23.30 -4.84 -27.87
N ILE A 4 22.57 -4.33 -26.87
CA ILE A 4 21.41 -5.00 -26.29
C ILE A 4 20.23 -4.04 -26.24
N ARG A 5 19.03 -4.61 -26.17
CA ARG A 5 17.78 -3.87 -25.97
C ARG A 5 16.91 -4.57 -24.93
N LEU A 6 15.97 -3.82 -24.36
CA LEU A 6 14.94 -4.36 -23.47
C LEU A 6 13.66 -4.58 -24.28
N LYS A 7 13.13 -5.81 -24.27
CA LYS A 7 11.70 -6.03 -24.45
C LYS A 7 11.05 -5.89 -23.08
N TYR A 8 9.92 -5.22 -22.96
CA TYR A 8 9.37 -4.86 -21.67
C TYR A 8 7.85 -4.88 -21.67
N ALA A 9 7.27 -5.13 -20.50
CA ALA A 9 5.85 -5.03 -20.25
C ALA A 9 5.60 -4.58 -18.81
N ALA A 10 4.49 -3.89 -18.56
CA ALA A 10 4.13 -3.39 -17.24
C ALA A 10 2.65 -3.60 -16.97
N PHE A 11 2.32 -4.03 -15.75
CA PHE A 11 0.96 -4.35 -15.33
C PHE A 11 0.72 -3.86 -13.91
N SER A 12 -0.48 -3.38 -13.65
CA SER A 12 -0.91 -2.97 -12.31
C SER A 12 -2.40 -3.23 -12.13
N ASP A 13 -2.79 -3.65 -10.94
CA ASP A 13 -4.18 -3.83 -10.52
C ASP A 13 -4.37 -3.30 -9.09
N VAL A 14 -5.53 -2.68 -8.83
CA VAL A 14 -5.86 -2.13 -7.51
C VAL A 14 -6.02 -3.22 -6.43
N GLY A 15 -6.20 -4.48 -6.83
CA GLY A 15 -6.47 -5.59 -5.92
C GLY A 15 -7.94 -5.64 -5.50
N LEU A 16 -8.25 -6.50 -4.53
CA LEU A 16 -9.63 -6.81 -4.14
C LEU A 16 -10.11 -6.05 -2.91
N VAL A 17 -9.20 -5.41 -2.17
CA VAL A 17 -9.48 -4.80 -0.87
C VAL A 17 -9.31 -3.29 -0.88
N ARG A 18 -8.27 -2.76 -1.54
CA ARG A 18 -7.99 -1.32 -1.61
C ARG A 18 -9.00 -0.59 -2.50
N SER A 19 -9.25 0.68 -2.19
CA SER A 19 -10.18 1.53 -2.95
C SER A 19 -9.53 2.27 -4.12
N ASN A 20 -8.23 2.49 -4.06
CA ASN A 20 -7.43 3.21 -5.03
C ASN A 20 -6.10 2.48 -5.23
N ASN A 21 -5.51 2.66 -6.42
CA ASN A 21 -4.19 2.15 -6.72
C ASN A 21 -3.14 3.19 -6.37
N GLN A 22 -2.31 2.88 -5.39
CA GLN A 22 -1.22 3.72 -4.90
C GLN A 22 0.13 3.28 -5.44
N ASP A 23 0.20 2.18 -6.20
CA ASP A 23 1.40 1.79 -6.94
C ASP A 23 1.51 2.56 -8.25
N ALA A 24 2.74 2.76 -8.73
CA ALA A 24 3.04 3.22 -10.07
C ALA A 24 4.13 2.35 -10.72
N GLY A 25 4.02 2.14 -12.03
CA GLY A 25 5.02 1.42 -12.81
C GLY A 25 5.35 2.14 -14.12
N TYR A 26 6.60 2.00 -14.55
CA TYR A 26 7.12 2.58 -15.80
C TYR A 26 8.02 1.57 -16.51
N ALA A 27 7.87 1.44 -17.82
CA ALA A 27 8.72 0.59 -18.63
C ALA A 27 8.96 1.17 -20.02
N SER A 28 10.22 1.26 -20.42
CA SER A 28 10.68 1.80 -21.70
C SER A 28 11.93 1.04 -22.18
N PRO A 29 12.49 1.39 -23.36
CA PRO A 29 13.74 0.80 -23.85
C PRO A 29 14.98 1.11 -22.98
N HIS A 30 14.93 2.16 -22.16
CA HIS A 30 16.06 2.60 -21.34
C HIS A 30 15.77 2.51 -19.84
N LEU A 31 14.52 2.64 -19.40
CA LEU A 31 14.16 2.73 -17.99
C LEU A 31 13.03 1.77 -17.64
N ILE A 32 13.20 1.02 -16.56
CA ILE A 32 12.12 0.30 -15.89
C ILE A 32 12.06 0.68 -14.41
N ALA A 33 10.87 0.88 -13.86
CA ALA A 33 10.71 1.28 -12.47
C ALA A 33 9.36 0.86 -11.88
N VAL A 34 9.35 0.62 -10.57
CA VAL A 34 8.15 0.41 -9.74
C VAL A 34 8.27 1.27 -8.49
N ALA A 35 7.19 1.93 -8.10
CA ALA A 35 7.06 2.70 -6.88
C ALA A 35 5.75 2.33 -6.17
N ASP A 36 5.83 1.88 -4.91
CA ASP A 36 4.68 1.53 -4.08
C ASP A 36 4.40 2.69 -3.12
N GLY A 37 3.24 3.32 -3.28
CA GLY A 37 2.87 4.55 -2.60
C GLY A 37 2.20 4.29 -1.26
N MET A 38 2.77 4.84 -0.18
CA MET A 38 2.22 4.76 1.16
C MET A 38 1.75 6.13 1.68
N GLY A 39 0.73 6.11 2.52
CA GLY A 39 0.18 7.31 3.15
C GLY A 39 -1.33 7.22 3.37
N GLY A 40 -1.89 8.20 4.08
CA GLY A 40 -3.33 8.31 4.32
C GLY A 40 -4.15 8.43 3.02
N ALA A 41 -5.47 8.58 3.14
CA ALA A 41 -6.37 8.64 1.98
C ALA A 41 -5.90 9.66 0.93
N ALA A 42 -5.47 9.15 -0.23
CA ALA A 42 -4.95 9.87 -1.40
C ALA A 42 -3.55 10.53 -1.30
N ALA A 43 -2.69 10.10 -0.37
CA ALA A 43 -1.30 10.56 -0.32
C ALA A 43 -0.33 9.63 -1.07
N GLY A 44 -0.56 8.30 -1.00
CA GLY A 44 0.34 7.31 -1.60
C GLY A 44 0.37 7.33 -3.13
N ASP A 45 -0.78 7.51 -3.79
CA ASP A 45 -0.89 7.64 -5.25
C ASP A 45 -0.14 8.87 -5.78
N VAL A 46 -0.19 9.99 -5.04
CA VAL A 46 0.63 11.18 -5.34
C VAL A 46 2.12 10.87 -5.19
N ALA A 47 2.51 10.16 -4.14
CA ALA A 47 3.91 9.82 -3.86
C ALA A 47 4.55 9.00 -4.99
N SER A 48 3.93 7.85 -5.32
CA SER A 48 4.45 6.95 -6.35
C SER A 48 4.44 7.60 -7.73
N SER A 49 3.40 8.39 -8.05
CA SER A 49 3.31 9.14 -9.30
C SER A 49 4.40 10.21 -9.44
N VAL A 50 4.74 10.92 -8.35
CA VAL A 50 5.85 11.88 -8.33
C VAL A 50 7.18 11.17 -8.58
N ALA A 51 7.45 10.05 -7.89
CA ALA A 51 8.69 9.28 -8.11
C ALA A 51 8.85 8.84 -9.56
N ILE A 52 7.83 8.23 -10.15
CA ILE A 52 7.85 7.80 -11.55
C ILE A 52 7.97 9.00 -12.50
N SER A 53 7.32 10.13 -12.21
CA SER A 53 7.39 11.32 -13.06
C SER A 53 8.80 11.91 -13.15
N HIS A 54 9.56 11.93 -12.05
CA HIS A 54 10.95 12.39 -12.06
C HIS A 54 11.87 11.40 -12.77
N LEU A 55 11.68 10.09 -12.55
CA LEU A 55 12.43 9.05 -13.25
C LEU A 55 12.18 9.07 -14.77
N ALA A 56 10.94 9.32 -15.21
CA ALA A 56 10.61 9.42 -16.63
C ALA A 56 11.35 10.56 -17.35
N GLN A 57 11.84 11.58 -16.64
CA GLN A 57 12.62 12.68 -17.25
C GLN A 57 14.03 12.26 -17.67
N ILE A 58 14.56 11.18 -17.09
CA ILE A 58 15.87 10.64 -17.43
C ILE A 58 15.78 9.43 -18.37
N ASP A 59 14.60 9.11 -18.91
CA ASP A 59 14.40 8.04 -19.88
C ASP A 59 14.97 8.42 -21.27
N ASP A 60 16.28 8.31 -21.41
CA ASP A 60 17.01 8.59 -22.64
C ASP A 60 18.30 7.74 -22.72
N SER A 61 19.02 7.83 -23.84
CA SER A 61 20.31 7.21 -24.04
C SER A 61 21.43 8.00 -23.35
N HIS A 62 21.94 7.49 -22.25
CA HIS A 62 23.05 8.10 -21.48
C HIS A 62 24.36 7.33 -21.60
N ALA A 63 25.46 7.92 -21.13
CA ALA A 63 26.70 7.17 -20.93
C ALA A 63 26.63 6.32 -19.65
N ALA A 64 27.39 5.22 -19.60
CA ALA A 64 27.36 4.29 -18.47
C ALA A 64 27.77 4.93 -17.14
N ASP A 65 28.70 5.89 -17.16
CA ASP A 65 29.19 6.59 -15.97
C ASP A 65 28.14 7.57 -15.39
N ASP A 66 27.16 7.98 -16.20
CA ASP A 66 26.10 8.91 -15.80
C ASP A 66 24.88 8.22 -15.18
N LEU A 67 24.78 6.88 -15.30
CA LEU A 67 23.60 6.13 -14.88
C LEU A 67 23.24 6.33 -13.40
N LEU A 68 24.19 6.09 -12.49
CA LEU A 68 23.95 6.27 -11.04
C LEU A 68 23.77 7.74 -10.64
N PRO A 69 24.60 8.69 -11.13
CA PRO A 69 24.34 10.11 -10.91
C PRO A 69 22.94 10.58 -11.30
N LEU A 70 22.45 10.18 -12.49
CA LEU A 70 21.12 10.55 -12.96
C LEU A 70 20.01 9.95 -12.10
N LEU A 71 20.09 8.65 -11.80
CA LEU A 71 19.12 7.97 -10.94
C LEU A 71 19.08 8.59 -9.54
N ARG A 72 20.24 8.84 -8.93
CA ARG A 72 20.32 9.48 -7.60
C ARG A 72 19.70 10.86 -7.60
N GLN A 73 20.00 11.68 -8.62
CA GLN A 73 19.45 13.02 -8.72
C GLN A 73 17.93 12.98 -8.89
N ALA A 74 17.41 12.16 -9.81
CA ALA A 74 15.97 12.01 -10.02
C ALA A 74 15.22 11.55 -8.75
N MET A 75 15.82 10.63 -7.98
CA MET A 75 15.26 10.16 -6.71
C MET A 75 15.31 11.23 -5.61
N THR A 76 16.36 12.05 -5.58
CA THR A 76 16.50 13.17 -4.65
C THR A 76 15.50 14.29 -4.99
N ASP A 77 15.38 14.64 -6.26
CA ASP A 77 14.41 15.65 -6.74
C ASP A 77 12.96 15.20 -6.46
N ALA A 78 12.67 13.91 -6.62
CA ALA A 78 11.38 13.34 -6.24
C ALA A 78 11.13 13.44 -4.73
N HIS A 79 12.13 13.12 -3.90
CA HIS A 79 12.04 13.26 -2.45
C HIS A 79 11.77 14.71 -2.03
N ASP A 80 12.51 15.66 -2.58
CA ASP A 80 12.36 17.08 -2.27
C ASP A 80 11.01 17.64 -2.75
N ASP A 81 10.52 17.22 -3.93
CA ASP A 81 9.18 17.58 -4.42
C ASP A 81 8.08 17.05 -3.47
N MET A 82 8.21 15.80 -3.01
CA MET A 82 7.28 15.23 -2.02
C MET A 82 7.27 16.04 -0.72
N LEU A 83 8.44 16.36 -0.15
CA LEU A 83 8.53 17.17 1.06
C LEU A 83 7.93 18.57 0.86
N ALA A 84 8.17 19.19 -0.29
CA ALA A 84 7.61 20.50 -0.62
C ALA A 84 6.07 20.44 -0.71
N ARG A 85 5.50 19.37 -1.26
CA ARG A 85 4.05 19.15 -1.31
C ARG A 85 3.44 18.96 0.07
N VAL A 86 4.08 18.18 0.94
CA VAL A 86 3.65 17.99 2.33
C VAL A 86 3.70 19.31 3.10
N ALA A 87 4.73 20.13 2.88
CA ALA A 87 4.83 21.45 3.48
C ALA A 87 3.73 22.41 2.99
N ALA A 88 3.29 22.28 1.74
CA ALA A 88 2.24 23.11 1.15
C ALA A 88 0.81 22.65 1.51
N ASP A 89 0.58 21.35 1.60
CA ASP A 89 -0.71 20.76 2.00
C ASP A 89 -0.52 19.73 3.13
N PRO A 90 -0.80 20.10 4.38
CA PRO A 90 -0.72 19.19 5.53
C PRO A 90 -1.59 17.93 5.42
N LYS A 91 -2.56 17.87 4.50
CA LYS A 91 -3.35 16.65 4.25
C LYS A 91 -2.51 15.53 3.62
N LEU A 92 -1.38 15.87 3.02
CA LEU A 92 -0.41 14.91 2.50
C LEU A 92 0.57 14.43 3.59
N ALA A 93 0.32 14.74 4.87
CA ALA A 93 1.18 14.24 5.95
C ALA A 93 1.29 12.69 5.91
N GLY A 94 2.53 12.20 6.02
CA GLY A 94 2.84 10.77 5.88
C GLY A 94 2.87 10.27 4.43
N LEU A 95 2.97 11.19 3.45
CA LEU A 95 3.23 10.85 2.06
C LEU A 95 4.62 10.23 1.92
N GLY A 96 4.68 9.04 1.34
CA GLY A 96 5.93 8.42 0.98
C GLY A 96 5.77 7.31 -0.03
N THR A 97 6.87 6.82 -0.57
CA THR A 97 6.83 5.71 -1.52
C THR A 97 8.12 4.92 -1.50
N THR A 98 8.03 3.62 -1.72
CA THR A 98 9.17 2.81 -2.14
C THR A 98 9.56 3.19 -3.57
N CYS A 99 10.73 2.77 -4.01
CA CYS A 99 11.07 2.80 -5.42
C CYS A 99 12.20 1.83 -5.74
N ILE A 100 12.05 1.13 -6.86
CA ILE A 100 13.10 0.37 -7.52
C ILE A 100 13.14 0.81 -8.98
N ALA A 101 14.31 1.23 -9.45
CA ALA A 101 14.50 1.68 -10.83
C ALA A 101 15.78 1.13 -11.43
N ILE A 102 15.73 0.77 -12.71
CA ILE A 102 16.87 0.32 -13.51
C ILE A 102 16.94 1.15 -14.79
N LEU A 103 18.08 1.84 -14.99
CA LEU A 103 18.39 2.61 -16.19
C LEU A 103 19.50 1.91 -16.99
N ARG A 104 19.31 1.80 -18.31
CA ARG A 104 20.22 1.12 -19.23
C ARG A 104 21.07 2.09 -20.03
N SER A 105 22.37 1.81 -20.12
CA SER A 105 23.26 2.36 -21.14
C SER A 105 24.05 1.23 -21.78
N SER A 106 23.88 1.02 -23.10
CA SER A 106 24.45 -0.12 -23.83
C SER A 106 24.18 -1.43 -23.06
N ASN A 107 25.22 -2.16 -22.62
CA ASN A 107 25.11 -3.39 -21.83
C ASN A 107 25.25 -3.19 -20.31
N LYS A 108 25.16 -1.96 -19.82
CA LYS A 108 25.21 -1.61 -18.39
C LYS A 108 23.82 -1.23 -17.89
N LEU A 109 23.53 -1.66 -16.68
CA LEU A 109 22.31 -1.34 -15.93
C LEU A 109 22.72 -0.66 -14.63
N GLY A 110 22.34 0.60 -14.47
CA GLY A 110 22.39 1.30 -13.19
C GLY A 110 21.08 1.02 -12.46
N MET A 111 21.16 0.67 -11.19
CA MET A 111 20.00 0.34 -10.37
C MET A 111 20.04 1.13 -9.07
N VAL A 112 18.89 1.69 -8.68
CA VAL A 112 18.67 2.31 -7.36
C VAL A 112 17.46 1.69 -6.69
N HIS A 113 17.53 1.54 -5.37
CA HIS A 113 16.49 0.91 -4.57
C HIS A 113 16.30 1.61 -3.23
N ILE A 114 15.03 1.77 -2.84
CA ILE A 114 14.61 2.14 -1.49
C ILE A 114 13.24 1.54 -1.19
N GLY A 115 13.08 0.93 -0.01
CA GLY A 115 11.82 0.35 0.44
C GLY A 115 11.85 -1.17 0.34
N ASP A 116 10.71 -1.79 0.11
CA ASP A 116 10.55 -3.25 0.09
C ASP A 116 10.00 -3.80 -1.24
N SER A 117 9.78 -2.94 -2.24
CA SER A 117 9.56 -3.42 -3.62
C SER A 117 10.81 -4.14 -4.13
N ARG A 118 10.61 -5.27 -4.81
CA ARG A 118 11.69 -6.20 -5.13
C ARG A 118 12.06 -6.21 -6.60
N ALA A 119 13.35 -6.44 -6.88
CA ALA A 119 13.81 -6.85 -8.21
C ALA A 119 14.32 -8.28 -8.18
N TYR A 120 13.90 -9.08 -9.16
CA TYR A 120 14.39 -10.43 -9.41
C TYR A 120 15.08 -10.50 -10.77
N LEU A 121 16.21 -11.19 -10.82
CA LEU A 121 16.92 -11.53 -12.06
C LEU A 121 16.86 -13.04 -12.28
N MET A 122 16.29 -13.45 -13.41
CA MET A 122 16.39 -14.80 -13.94
C MET A 122 17.54 -14.86 -14.94
N ARG A 123 18.57 -15.66 -14.61
CA ARG A 123 19.73 -15.89 -15.49
C ARG A 123 20.17 -17.35 -15.39
N GLY A 124 20.33 -18.01 -16.53
CA GLY A 124 20.76 -19.41 -16.57
C GLY A 124 19.82 -20.36 -15.83
N GLY A 125 18.51 -20.10 -15.90
CA GLY A 125 17.47 -20.90 -15.22
C GLY A 125 17.39 -20.70 -13.70
N THR A 126 18.16 -19.77 -13.14
CA THR A 126 18.12 -19.44 -11.71
C THR A 126 17.52 -18.05 -11.51
N MET A 127 16.49 -17.95 -10.68
CA MET A 127 15.92 -16.68 -10.23
C MET A 127 16.57 -16.26 -8.91
N GLN A 128 17.03 -15.03 -8.84
CA GLN A 128 17.64 -14.45 -7.63
C GLN A 128 16.98 -13.11 -7.32
N GLN A 129 16.64 -12.87 -6.06
CA GLN A 129 16.32 -11.53 -5.59
C GLN A 129 17.60 -10.69 -5.58
N VAL A 130 17.52 -9.50 -6.16
CA VAL A 130 18.66 -8.61 -6.37
C VAL A 130 18.66 -7.45 -5.37
N THR A 131 17.48 -7.09 -4.87
CA THR A 131 17.27 -6.06 -3.85
C THR A 131 17.33 -6.64 -2.45
N HIS A 132 17.62 -5.78 -1.48
CA HIS A 132 17.59 -6.10 -0.06
C HIS A 132 16.51 -5.25 0.60
N ASP A 133 15.47 -5.88 1.15
CA ASP A 133 14.28 -5.15 1.61
C ASP A 133 14.63 -4.21 2.77
N HIS A 134 14.18 -2.96 2.71
CA HIS A 134 14.33 -2.01 3.81
C HIS A 134 13.18 -2.14 4.82
N THR A 135 12.94 -3.34 5.33
CA THR A 135 11.89 -3.62 6.33
C THR A 135 12.47 -3.92 7.71
N LEU A 136 11.64 -3.78 8.75
CA LEU A 136 12.00 -4.16 10.12
C LEU A 136 12.41 -5.64 10.21
N VAL A 137 11.67 -6.52 9.54
CA VAL A 137 11.96 -7.97 9.59
C VAL A 137 13.28 -8.29 8.90
N GLN A 138 13.60 -7.63 7.78
CA GLN A 138 14.89 -7.82 7.14
C GLN A 138 16.04 -7.36 8.04
N TYR A 139 15.88 -6.22 8.73
CA TYR A 139 16.85 -5.75 9.72
C TYR A 139 17.06 -6.76 10.87
N LEU A 140 16.00 -7.39 11.36
CA LEU A 140 16.08 -8.42 12.40
C LEU A 140 16.78 -9.69 11.89
N VAL A 141 16.52 -10.09 10.65
CA VAL A 141 17.19 -11.21 9.98
C VAL A 141 18.68 -10.94 9.83
N ASP A 142 19.07 -9.74 9.38
CA ASP A 142 20.47 -9.35 9.19
C ASP A 142 21.27 -9.38 10.50
N ARG A 143 20.59 -9.16 11.63
CA ARG A 143 21.19 -9.25 12.97
C ARG A 143 21.14 -10.66 13.58
N GLY A 144 20.64 -11.65 12.85
CA GLY A 144 20.44 -13.01 13.34
C GLY A 144 19.44 -13.10 14.49
N GLN A 145 18.56 -12.10 14.64
CA GLN A 145 17.50 -12.07 15.65
C GLN A 145 16.24 -12.79 15.17
N LEU A 146 16.12 -12.99 13.86
CA LEU A 146 15.02 -13.69 13.22
C LEU A 146 15.59 -14.57 12.11
N THR A 147 14.98 -15.74 11.87
CA THR A 147 15.26 -16.53 10.67
C THR A 147 14.44 -16.00 9.48
N PRO A 148 14.87 -16.24 8.23
CA PRO A 148 14.08 -15.88 7.05
C PRO A 148 12.66 -16.45 7.07
N GLU A 149 12.49 -17.69 7.55
CA GLU A 149 11.20 -18.36 7.64
C GLU A 149 10.27 -17.73 8.69
N GLU A 150 10.84 -17.26 9.81
CA GLU A 150 10.09 -16.53 10.83
C GLU A 150 9.70 -15.12 10.36
N ALA A 151 10.54 -14.47 9.53
CA ALA A 151 10.27 -13.15 8.96
C ALA A 151 9.01 -13.13 8.09
N GLU A 152 8.78 -14.17 7.30
CA GLU A 152 7.59 -14.30 6.42
C GLU A 152 6.26 -14.26 7.18
N HIS A 153 6.26 -14.76 8.42
CA HIS A 153 5.05 -14.88 9.24
C HIS A 153 4.97 -13.80 10.33
N HIS A 154 5.93 -12.86 10.35
CA HIS A 154 6.01 -11.88 11.42
C HIS A 154 4.87 -10.85 11.33
N PRO A 155 4.24 -10.46 12.45
CA PRO A 155 3.14 -9.48 12.46
C PRO A 155 3.53 -8.11 11.89
N GLN A 156 4.80 -7.75 11.98
CA GLN A 156 5.35 -6.47 11.51
C GLN A 156 6.18 -6.62 10.22
N ARG A 157 5.91 -7.64 9.39
CA ARG A 157 6.67 -7.88 8.14
C ARG A 157 6.57 -6.74 7.12
N ASN A 158 5.47 -5.99 7.13
CA ASN A 158 5.23 -4.84 6.24
C ASN A 158 5.70 -3.49 6.85
N VAL A 159 6.48 -3.50 7.94
CA VAL A 159 6.98 -2.24 8.52
C VAL A 159 8.23 -1.82 7.74
N ILE A 160 8.06 -0.83 6.87
CA ILE A 160 9.13 -0.21 6.08
C ILE A 160 9.97 0.72 6.96
N MET A 161 11.29 0.67 6.81
CA MET A 161 12.28 1.44 7.55
C MET A 161 12.89 2.60 6.73
N ARG A 162 12.84 2.53 5.39
CA ARG A 162 13.34 3.55 4.47
C ARG A 162 12.37 3.72 3.31
N ALA A 163 11.92 4.95 3.06
CA ALA A 163 11.07 5.33 1.93
C ALA A 163 11.39 6.76 1.47
N LEU A 164 11.02 7.11 0.23
CA LEU A 164 11.03 8.49 -0.23
C LEU A 164 9.90 9.30 0.40
N GLY A 165 10.08 10.62 0.55
CA GLY A 165 9.04 11.55 1.03
C GLY A 165 8.72 11.49 2.54
N ASP A 166 9.03 10.39 3.23
CA ASP A 166 8.59 10.15 4.61
C ASP A 166 9.25 11.08 5.66
N THR A 167 10.58 11.15 5.67
CA THR A 167 11.34 11.93 6.65
C THR A 167 12.25 12.94 5.95
N PRO A 168 12.28 14.22 6.38
CA PRO A 168 13.22 15.21 5.85
C PRO A 168 14.68 14.79 6.10
N GLY A 169 15.51 14.84 5.06
CA GLY A 169 16.93 14.56 5.19
C GLY A 169 17.55 14.02 3.91
N GLN A 170 18.75 13.48 4.03
CA GLN A 170 19.42 12.85 2.90
C GLN A 170 18.77 11.49 2.62
N VAL A 171 18.44 11.25 1.35
CA VAL A 171 17.97 9.94 0.90
C VAL A 171 19.16 8.98 0.83
N GLU A 172 19.11 7.94 1.65
CA GLU A 172 20.03 6.81 1.53
C GLU A 172 19.44 5.85 0.49
N LEU A 173 20.13 5.66 -0.63
CA LEU A 173 19.76 4.72 -1.70
C LEU A 173 20.72 3.55 -1.74
N ASP A 174 20.18 2.37 -2.04
CA ASP A 174 21.00 1.22 -2.40
C ASP A 174 21.28 1.29 -3.90
N GLU A 175 22.55 1.39 -4.28
CA GLU A 175 22.98 1.63 -5.66
C GLU A 175 23.85 0.49 -6.19
N SER A 176 23.64 0.09 -7.45
CA SER A 176 24.53 -0.88 -8.10
C SER A 176 24.63 -0.69 -9.62
N ILE A 177 25.79 -1.05 -10.19
CA ILE A 177 25.97 -1.19 -11.64
C ILE A 177 26.11 -2.66 -11.98
N ARG A 178 25.39 -3.10 -13.00
CA ARG A 178 25.36 -4.49 -13.47
C ARG A 178 25.61 -4.59 -14.95
N GLU A 179 26.13 -5.74 -15.38
CA GLU A 179 26.22 -6.09 -16.80
C GLU A 179 24.97 -6.87 -17.21
N ALA A 180 24.27 -6.35 -18.21
CA ALA A 180 23.17 -7.01 -18.89
C ALA A 180 23.70 -7.99 -19.93
N ARG A 181 23.07 -9.16 -19.99
CA ARG A 181 23.41 -10.24 -20.93
C ARG A 181 22.15 -10.68 -21.67
N PRO A 182 22.23 -10.90 -22.99
CA PRO A 182 21.12 -11.51 -23.72
C PRO A 182 20.63 -12.79 -23.03
N GLY A 183 19.31 -12.91 -22.86
CA GLY A 183 18.65 -13.99 -22.13
C GLY A 183 18.43 -13.71 -20.63
N ASP A 184 18.88 -12.57 -20.11
CA ASP A 184 18.44 -12.11 -18.79
C ASP A 184 16.98 -11.71 -18.82
N ARG A 185 16.25 -12.08 -17.77
CA ARG A 185 14.89 -11.62 -17.52
C ARG A 185 14.78 -10.97 -16.16
N TRP A 186 14.21 -9.76 -16.13
CA TRP A 186 13.99 -8.95 -14.95
C TRP A 186 12.50 -8.91 -14.58
N LEU A 187 12.22 -8.96 -13.29
CA LEU A 187 10.92 -8.67 -12.69
C LEU A 187 11.12 -7.64 -11.58
N LEU A 188 10.48 -6.49 -11.68
CA LEU A 188 10.31 -5.53 -10.60
C LEU A 188 8.86 -5.64 -10.11
N CYS A 189 8.63 -5.68 -8.81
CA CYS A 189 7.28 -5.81 -8.28
C CYS A 189 7.07 -5.15 -6.91
N SER A 190 5.85 -4.70 -6.64
CA SER A 190 5.39 -4.29 -5.31
C SER A 190 5.13 -5.52 -4.40
N ASP A 191 4.90 -5.27 -3.12
CA ASP A 191 4.65 -6.32 -2.12
C ASP A 191 3.33 -7.07 -2.36
N GLY A 192 2.38 -6.47 -3.08
CA GLY A 192 1.13 -7.10 -3.46
C GLY A 192 1.30 -8.36 -4.32
N LEU A 193 2.45 -8.55 -4.97
CA LEU A 193 2.76 -9.83 -5.63
C LEU A 193 3.35 -10.83 -4.63
N PHE A 194 4.56 -10.57 -4.15
CA PHE A 194 5.34 -11.55 -3.36
C PHE A 194 4.81 -11.75 -1.94
N GLY A 195 3.93 -10.85 -1.46
CA GLY A 195 3.25 -10.98 -0.18
C GLY A 195 2.13 -12.03 -0.18
N VAL A 196 1.66 -12.47 -1.35
CA VAL A 196 0.60 -13.49 -1.48
C VAL A 196 0.93 -14.62 -2.46
N VAL A 197 1.89 -14.42 -3.37
CA VAL A 197 2.37 -15.44 -4.30
C VAL A 197 3.74 -15.93 -3.86
N ALA A 198 3.88 -17.24 -3.65
CA ALA A 198 5.14 -17.84 -3.22
C ALA A 198 6.26 -17.67 -4.28
N ASN A 199 7.49 -17.48 -3.82
CA ASN A 199 8.67 -17.29 -4.68
C ASN A 199 8.86 -18.43 -5.69
N ASP A 200 8.57 -19.68 -5.32
CA ASP A 200 8.67 -20.83 -6.23
C ASP A 200 7.63 -20.78 -7.37
N THR A 201 6.44 -20.24 -7.11
CA THR A 201 5.41 -20.03 -8.12
C THR A 201 5.82 -18.91 -9.08
N ILE A 202 6.34 -17.80 -8.56
CA ILE A 202 6.88 -16.70 -9.37
C ILE A 202 8.03 -17.21 -10.25
N ARG A 203 8.98 -17.94 -9.66
CA ARG A 203 10.11 -18.56 -10.37
C ARG A 203 9.65 -19.50 -11.47
N HIS A 204 8.65 -20.33 -11.19
CA HIS A 204 8.09 -21.24 -12.19
C HIS A 204 7.50 -20.46 -13.37
N ALA A 205 6.64 -19.47 -13.10
CA ALA A 205 6.02 -18.63 -14.14
C ALA A 205 7.08 -17.92 -15.00
N MET A 206 8.07 -17.28 -14.37
CA MET A 206 9.17 -16.60 -15.08
C MET A 206 10.00 -17.54 -15.96
N ALA A 207 10.06 -18.83 -15.62
CA ALA A 207 10.82 -19.85 -16.36
C ALA A 207 10.03 -20.51 -17.49
N THR A 208 8.71 -20.58 -17.38
CA THR A 208 7.86 -21.35 -18.32
C THR A 208 7.10 -20.50 -19.33
N ILE A 209 6.77 -19.25 -19.00
CA ILE A 209 6.00 -18.37 -19.88
C ILE A 209 6.99 -17.48 -20.64
N GLU A 210 7.09 -17.64 -21.95
CA GLU A 210 8.07 -16.92 -22.77
C GLU A 210 7.62 -15.48 -23.08
N ASP A 211 6.34 -15.28 -23.36
CA ASP A 211 5.76 -13.97 -23.69
C ASP A 211 5.63 -13.09 -22.43
N LEU A 212 6.10 -11.84 -22.50
CA LEU A 212 6.11 -10.94 -21.34
C LEU A 212 4.70 -10.47 -20.97
N GLU A 213 3.83 -10.32 -21.96
CA GLU A 213 2.47 -9.92 -21.77
C GLU A 213 1.66 -11.03 -21.08
N GLU A 214 1.75 -12.27 -21.59
CA GLU A 214 1.16 -13.44 -20.94
C GLU A 214 1.71 -13.64 -19.51
N LEU A 215 3.03 -13.47 -19.32
CA LEU A 215 3.66 -13.60 -18.00
C LEU A 215 3.12 -12.55 -17.03
N GLY A 216 3.05 -11.29 -17.45
CA GLY A 216 2.57 -10.20 -16.60
C GLY A 216 1.11 -10.36 -16.23
N GLU A 217 0.25 -10.73 -17.18
CA GLU A 217 -1.16 -11.04 -16.90
C GLU A 217 -1.29 -12.21 -15.92
N HIS A 218 -0.51 -13.27 -16.14
CA HIS A 218 -0.53 -14.45 -15.26
C HIS A 218 -0.09 -14.12 -13.83
N LEU A 219 0.94 -13.29 -13.63
CA LEU A 219 1.40 -12.87 -12.30
C LEU A 219 0.33 -12.05 -11.56
N ILE A 220 -0.36 -11.15 -12.25
CA ILE A 220 -1.49 -10.40 -11.67
C ILE A 220 -2.63 -11.35 -11.30
N GLU A 221 -2.97 -12.30 -12.18
CA GLU A 221 -4.02 -13.29 -11.92
C GLU A 221 -3.71 -14.17 -10.70
N LEU A 222 -2.45 -14.61 -10.55
CA LEU A 222 -2.02 -15.37 -9.38
C LEU A 222 -2.21 -14.58 -8.09
N ALA A 223 -1.84 -13.29 -8.08
CA ALA A 223 -2.02 -12.43 -6.91
C ALA A 223 -3.50 -12.21 -6.58
N LEU A 224 -4.34 -11.94 -7.59
CA LEU A 224 -5.79 -11.80 -7.44
C LEU A 224 -6.45 -13.10 -6.95
N ALA A 225 -6.02 -14.26 -7.48
CA ALA A 225 -6.50 -15.57 -7.05
C ALA A 225 -6.12 -15.88 -5.59
N ALA A 226 -4.97 -15.39 -5.13
CA ALA A 226 -4.52 -15.47 -3.75
C ALA A 226 -5.21 -14.43 -2.82
N GLY A 227 -6.06 -13.56 -3.36
CA GLY A 227 -6.88 -12.62 -2.60
C GLY A 227 -6.49 -11.14 -2.75
N ALA A 228 -5.29 -10.83 -3.26
CA ALA A 228 -4.77 -9.48 -3.48
C ALA A 228 -5.29 -8.43 -2.46
N PRO A 229 -4.85 -8.52 -1.18
CA PRO A 229 -5.24 -7.56 -0.15
C PRO A 229 -4.64 -6.16 -0.39
N ASP A 230 -3.65 -6.05 -1.26
CA ASP A 230 -2.99 -4.81 -1.66
C ASP A 230 -3.06 -4.54 -3.17
N ASN A 231 -2.59 -3.37 -3.56
CA ASN A 231 -2.26 -3.05 -4.95
C ASN A 231 -1.16 -3.99 -5.44
N VAL A 232 -1.22 -4.39 -6.70
CA VAL A 232 -0.25 -5.33 -7.29
C VAL A 232 0.29 -4.74 -8.55
N THR A 233 1.61 -4.52 -8.60
CA THR A 233 2.30 -3.97 -9.78
C THR A 233 3.51 -4.81 -10.13
N VAL A 234 3.66 -5.10 -11.43
CA VAL A 234 4.79 -5.83 -11.98
C VAL A 234 5.32 -5.12 -13.23
N VAL A 235 6.64 -4.99 -13.34
CA VAL A 235 7.34 -4.52 -14.53
C VAL A 235 8.35 -5.59 -14.92
N LEU A 236 8.25 -6.04 -16.17
CA LEU A 236 9.03 -7.14 -16.73
C LEU A 236 9.96 -6.60 -17.82
N ALA A 237 11.17 -7.14 -17.90
CA ALA A 237 12.06 -6.84 -19.02
C ALA A 237 12.96 -8.03 -19.41
N ASP A 238 12.98 -8.36 -20.70
CA ASP A 238 13.92 -9.30 -21.29
C ASP A 238 15.05 -8.54 -21.99
N VAL A 239 16.29 -8.90 -21.65
CA VAL A 239 17.47 -8.44 -22.34
C VAL A 239 17.67 -9.30 -23.59
N VAL A 240 17.57 -8.70 -24.76
CA VAL A 240 17.78 -9.37 -26.04
C VAL A 240 18.90 -8.69 -26.83
N ALA A 241 19.47 -9.40 -27.80
CA ALA A 241 20.49 -8.82 -28.66
C ALA A 241 19.86 -7.80 -29.61
N ASP A 242 20.56 -6.69 -29.88
CA ASP A 242 20.04 -5.65 -30.77
C ASP A 242 20.01 -6.07 -32.25
N SER A 243 20.62 -7.21 -32.59
CA SER A 243 20.59 -7.81 -33.92
C SER A 243 19.24 -8.40 -34.34
N ASP A 244 18.28 -8.52 -33.42
CA ASP A 244 17.11 -9.39 -33.60
C ASP A 244 15.95 -8.77 -34.40
N GLY A 245 16.14 -7.60 -35.04
CA GLY A 245 15.32 -7.07 -36.15
C GLY A 245 13.88 -6.62 -35.84
N GLU A 246 13.23 -7.17 -34.81
CA GLU A 246 11.90 -6.76 -34.35
C GLU A 246 12.01 -5.58 -33.37
N HIS A 247 11.67 -4.40 -33.88
CA HIS A 247 11.50 -3.20 -33.06
C HIS A 247 10.12 -3.30 -32.39
N GLY A 248 10.11 -3.62 -31.10
CA GLY A 248 8.91 -3.49 -30.27
C GLY A 248 8.43 -2.03 -30.23
N PRO A 249 7.26 -1.75 -29.65
CA PRO A 249 6.80 -0.37 -29.48
C PRO A 249 7.86 0.43 -28.73
N ASN A 250 8.29 1.55 -29.30
CA ASN A 250 9.31 2.43 -28.70
C ASN A 250 8.69 3.44 -27.70
N GLN A 251 7.43 3.20 -27.31
CA GLN A 251 6.69 4.07 -26.40
C GLN A 251 6.77 3.50 -24.98
N PRO A 252 6.92 4.36 -23.97
CA PRO A 252 6.89 3.92 -22.59
C PRO A 252 5.50 3.40 -22.23
N VAL A 253 5.45 2.32 -21.45
CA VAL A 253 4.25 1.80 -20.81
C VAL A 253 4.23 2.34 -19.37
N ILE A 254 3.15 3.01 -19.00
CA ILE A 254 2.94 3.59 -17.68
C ILE A 254 1.69 2.94 -17.08
N VAL A 255 1.78 2.45 -15.84
CA VAL A 255 0.68 1.77 -15.15
C VAL A 255 0.50 2.31 -13.73
N GLY A 256 -0.65 2.02 -13.12
CA GLY A 256 -0.96 2.42 -11.75
C GLY A 256 -1.31 3.90 -11.63
N SER A 257 -0.96 4.52 -10.50
CA SER A 257 -1.25 5.92 -10.13
C SER A 257 -0.65 6.95 -11.09
N ALA A 258 0.42 6.59 -11.81
CA ALA A 258 1.05 7.44 -12.82
C ALA A 258 0.36 7.38 -14.19
N ALA A 259 -0.53 6.41 -14.43
CA ALA A 259 -1.19 6.23 -15.71
C ALA A 259 -2.40 7.16 -15.89
N LEU A 260 -2.76 7.46 -17.14
CA LEU A 260 -3.95 8.27 -17.45
C LEU A 260 -5.26 7.58 -17.01
N ASP A 261 -5.26 6.25 -16.96
CA ASP A 261 -6.39 5.42 -16.52
C ASP A 261 -6.23 4.94 -15.06
N TYR A 262 -5.54 5.68 -14.19
CA TYR A 262 -5.27 5.33 -12.78
C TYR A 262 -6.49 4.94 -11.92
N GLN A 263 -7.71 5.28 -12.34
CA GLN A 263 -8.97 4.91 -11.66
C GLN A 263 -9.57 3.59 -12.18
N ARG A 264 -8.82 2.79 -12.95
CA ARG A 264 -9.32 1.54 -13.51
C ARG A 264 -9.71 0.56 -12.39
N PRO A 265 -10.92 -0.02 -12.43
CA PRO A 265 -11.34 -1.00 -11.43
C PRO A 265 -10.55 -2.30 -11.56
N THR A 266 -10.49 -3.08 -10.48
CA THR A 266 -9.84 -4.40 -10.48
C THR A 266 -10.42 -5.32 -11.56
N ARG A 267 -9.55 -6.07 -12.22
CA ARG A 267 -9.93 -7.11 -13.18
C ARG A 267 -10.50 -8.36 -12.48
N GLY A 268 -10.22 -8.53 -11.18
CA GLY A 268 -10.57 -9.72 -10.41
C GLY A 268 -12.05 -9.86 -10.01
N GLY A 269 -12.92 -8.90 -10.35
CA GLY A 269 -14.25 -8.70 -9.75
C GLY A 269 -15.25 -9.86 -9.76
N THR A 270 -15.05 -10.91 -10.57
CA THR A 270 -15.95 -12.08 -10.64
C THR A 270 -15.39 -13.35 -10.00
N SER A 271 -14.14 -13.33 -9.53
CA SER A 271 -13.45 -14.48 -8.95
C SER A 271 -14.04 -14.90 -7.60
N ALA A 272 -13.77 -16.14 -7.17
CA ALA A 272 -14.15 -16.59 -5.82
C ALA A 272 -13.49 -15.73 -4.73
N ALA A 273 -12.24 -15.33 -4.95
CA ALA A 273 -11.51 -14.40 -4.09
C ALA A 273 -12.20 -13.03 -4.03
N ALA A 274 -12.62 -12.47 -5.16
CA ALA A 274 -13.35 -11.19 -5.18
C ALA A 274 -14.71 -11.29 -4.49
N ARG A 275 -15.45 -12.39 -4.69
CA ARG A 275 -16.70 -12.63 -3.95
C ARG A 275 -16.45 -12.71 -2.43
N ALA A 276 -15.37 -13.36 -2.00
CA ALA A 276 -15.00 -13.42 -0.59
C ALA A 276 -14.61 -12.04 -0.04
N ALA A 277 -13.83 -11.26 -0.78
CA ALA A 277 -13.45 -9.89 -0.43
C ALA A 277 -14.68 -8.97 -0.30
N LEU A 278 -15.62 -9.04 -1.26
CA LEU A 278 -16.89 -8.31 -1.21
C LEU A 278 -17.77 -8.72 -0.02
N LEU A 279 -17.79 -9.99 0.36
CA LEU A 279 -18.51 -10.45 1.56
C LEU A 279 -17.86 -9.91 2.84
N GLY A 280 -16.53 -9.85 2.90
CA GLY A 280 -15.79 -9.21 3.99
C GLY A 280 -16.07 -7.71 4.08
N GLN A 281 -16.08 -7.02 2.93
CA GLN A 281 -16.45 -5.60 2.84
C GLN A 281 -17.93 -5.36 3.15
N GLY A 282 -18.84 -6.27 2.82
CA GLY A 282 -20.27 -6.19 3.15
C GLY A 282 -20.55 -6.39 4.65
N ALA A 283 -19.74 -7.20 5.34
CA ALA A 283 -19.78 -7.33 6.80
C ALA A 283 -19.23 -6.06 7.51
N ALA A 284 -18.26 -5.37 6.92
CA ALA A 284 -17.72 -4.10 7.42
C ALA A 284 -18.58 -2.87 7.01
N GLY A 285 -19.19 -2.89 5.82
CA GLY A 285 -19.95 -1.80 5.22
C GLY A 285 -21.39 -1.69 5.73
N ASN A 286 -21.99 -2.77 6.23
CA ASN A 286 -23.28 -2.73 6.91
C ASN A 286 -23.21 -2.13 8.33
N ALA A 287 -22.02 -1.78 8.82
CA ALA A 287 -21.84 -0.95 10.01
C ALA A 287 -21.83 0.57 9.70
N GLY A 288 -21.84 0.98 8.42
CA GLY A 288 -21.56 2.37 8.01
C GLY A 288 -22.60 3.10 7.17
N MET A 289 -23.68 2.47 6.69
CA MET A 289 -24.63 3.16 5.80
C MET A 289 -26.10 2.74 6.02
N ALA A 290 -26.72 3.23 7.10
CA ALA A 290 -28.17 3.24 7.26
C ALA A 290 -28.64 4.65 7.66
N GLY A 291 -28.89 5.46 6.64
CA GLY A 291 -29.32 6.86 6.72
C GLY A 291 -28.57 7.58 5.60
N ILE A 292 -29.15 7.81 4.42
CA ILE A 292 -30.30 8.66 4.15
C ILE A 292 -30.72 8.39 2.69
N ALA A 293 -31.96 7.96 2.46
CA ALA A 293 -32.60 8.06 1.14
C ALA A 293 -34.06 8.45 1.33
N GLY A 294 -34.36 9.66 0.86
CA GLY A 294 -35.63 10.34 1.01
C GLY A 294 -36.76 9.71 0.22
N VAL A 295 -37.95 10.03 0.72
CA VAL A 295 -39.28 9.77 0.20
C VAL A 295 -39.40 10.16 -1.27
N ALA A 296 -39.73 9.20 -2.15
CA ALA A 296 -40.34 9.45 -3.44
C ALA A 296 -41.64 8.66 -3.55
N LYS A 297 -42.72 9.44 -3.66
CA LYS A 297 -44.13 9.08 -3.62
C LYS A 297 -44.56 8.66 -5.03
N THR A 298 -45.16 7.49 -5.19
CA THR A 298 -45.86 7.11 -6.42
C THR A 298 -47.15 7.91 -6.57
N PRO A 299 -47.48 8.45 -7.76
CA PRO A 299 -48.82 8.90 -8.05
C PRO A 299 -49.57 7.85 -8.86
N ASN A 300 -50.79 7.56 -8.40
CA ASN A 300 -51.83 6.90 -9.17
C ASN A 300 -52.72 8.01 -9.74
N SER A 301 -52.98 8.03 -11.04
CA SER A 301 -54.19 8.66 -11.58
C SER A 301 -54.53 8.10 -12.96
N ALA A 302 -55.74 7.55 -13.04
CA ALA A 302 -56.44 7.14 -14.24
C ALA A 302 -56.85 8.34 -15.11
N GLY A 303 -57.09 8.09 -16.40
CA GLY A 303 -58.09 8.84 -17.16
C GLY A 303 -57.81 9.11 -18.64
N SER A 304 -58.58 8.44 -19.50
CA SER A 304 -59.28 9.00 -20.68
C SER A 304 -58.63 8.94 -22.08
N ALA A 305 -59.25 8.08 -22.93
CA ALA A 305 -59.75 8.32 -24.32
C ALA A 305 -58.79 8.79 -25.44
N ALA A 306 -58.95 8.48 -26.73
CA ALA A 306 -59.75 7.57 -27.55
C ALA A 306 -59.27 7.72 -29.04
N GLU A 307 -59.77 6.82 -29.92
CA GLU A 307 -59.77 6.84 -31.41
C GLU A 307 -58.48 6.44 -32.15
N GLY A 308 -58.44 5.56 -33.16
CA GLY A 308 -59.40 4.78 -33.97
C GLY A 308 -58.74 4.51 -35.35
N TYR A 309 -58.60 3.27 -35.86
CA TYR A 309 -59.44 2.65 -36.92
C TYR A 309 -58.87 1.28 -37.40
N GLY A 310 -59.78 0.35 -37.73
CA GLY A 310 -59.67 -0.74 -38.75
C GLY A 310 -59.17 -2.12 -38.27
N GLU A 311 -60.02 -3.14 -38.03
CA GLU A 311 -60.48 -4.20 -38.99
C GLU A 311 -59.35 -5.00 -39.64
N GLY A 312 -59.29 -6.33 -39.70
CA GLY A 312 -60.14 -7.49 -39.39
C GLY A 312 -59.35 -8.75 -39.82
N ALA A 313 -59.79 -9.99 -39.52
CA ALA A 313 -59.05 -11.17 -40.00
C ALA A 313 -59.10 -12.51 -39.19
N ASP A 314 -60.25 -12.91 -38.66
CA ASP A 314 -60.89 -14.25 -38.79
C ASP A 314 -60.29 -15.59 -38.27
N ASN A 315 -61.25 -16.35 -37.71
CA ASN A 315 -61.45 -17.82 -37.62
C ASN A 315 -60.80 -18.61 -36.47
N SER A 316 -61.56 -19.01 -35.42
CA SER A 316 -62.61 -20.07 -35.35
C SER A 316 -61.99 -21.49 -35.32
N ALA A 317 -62.48 -22.51 -34.63
CA ALA A 317 -63.45 -22.76 -33.57
C ALA A 317 -63.32 -24.27 -33.25
N GLY A 318 -63.90 -24.75 -32.14
CA GLY A 318 -64.55 -26.06 -32.15
C GLY A 318 -64.06 -27.17 -31.22
N TYR A 319 -64.66 -27.24 -30.03
CA TYR A 319 -65.45 -28.34 -29.43
C TYR A 319 -65.09 -29.84 -29.61
N GLY A 320 -65.29 -30.58 -28.51
CA GLY A 320 -65.85 -31.96 -28.46
C GLY A 320 -64.93 -32.97 -27.75
N ALA A 321 -65.18 -33.45 -26.52
CA ALA A 321 -66.27 -34.30 -25.98
C ALA A 321 -66.02 -35.82 -26.09
N GLY A 322 -66.27 -36.53 -24.98
CA GLY A 322 -66.36 -38.01 -24.87
C GLY A 322 -64.99 -38.71 -24.71
N GLU A 323 -64.83 -39.83 -24.00
CA GLU A 323 -65.78 -40.79 -23.46
C GLU A 323 -65.05 -41.78 -22.52
N TYR A 324 -65.84 -42.65 -21.92
CA TYR A 324 -65.65 -43.50 -20.75
C TYR A 324 -64.71 -44.72 -20.88
N ALA A 325 -64.37 -45.20 -19.66
CA ALA A 325 -64.30 -46.60 -19.22
C ALA A 325 -63.00 -47.40 -19.36
N GLY A 326 -62.67 -48.08 -18.25
CA GLY A 326 -62.23 -49.49 -18.35
C GLY A 326 -61.03 -49.91 -17.52
N GLY A 327 -61.18 -49.97 -16.19
CA GLY A 327 -61.05 -51.21 -15.42
C GLY A 327 -59.68 -51.89 -15.19
N SER A 328 -59.60 -52.48 -13.98
CA SER A 328 -58.81 -53.66 -13.58
C SER A 328 -57.35 -53.40 -13.16
N ALA A 329 -56.79 -53.99 -12.11
CA ALA A 329 -57.23 -54.69 -10.90
C ALA A 329 -55.97 -55.02 -10.09
N GLY A 330 -56.11 -55.14 -8.77
CA GLY A 330 -55.18 -55.84 -7.88
C GLY A 330 -54.01 -54.97 -7.37
N SER A 331 -53.52 -55.13 -6.15
CA SER A 331 -53.77 -56.05 -5.05
C SER A 331 -52.85 -55.57 -3.92
N GLY A 332 -53.26 -55.63 -2.65
CA GLY A 332 -52.29 -55.49 -1.55
C GLY A 332 -52.84 -54.83 -0.31
N VAL A 333 -53.55 -55.62 0.49
CA VAL A 333 -54.12 -55.31 1.80
C VAL A 333 -53.06 -55.44 2.91
N TYR A 334 -53.03 -54.47 3.83
CA TYR A 334 -52.92 -54.59 5.30
C TYR A 334 -53.13 -53.16 5.84
N GLY A 335 -54.07 -52.81 6.71
CA GLY A 335 -55.02 -53.54 7.53
C GLY A 335 -55.08 -52.87 8.91
N LYS A 336 -56.28 -52.40 9.29
CA LYS A 336 -56.76 -52.07 10.66
C LYS A 336 -56.22 -50.76 11.28
N ASP A 337 -57.00 -49.82 11.83
CA ASP A 337 -58.38 -49.74 12.34
C ASP A 337 -58.89 -48.29 12.06
N GLY A 338 -60.15 -47.92 11.86
CA GLY A 338 -61.42 -48.51 12.29
C GLY A 338 -62.15 -47.57 13.26
N ALA A 339 -62.74 -46.46 12.78
CA ALA A 339 -63.97 -45.87 13.35
C ALA A 339 -64.55 -44.78 12.44
N THR A 340 -65.79 -45.02 12.05
CA THR A 340 -66.64 -44.32 11.10
C THR A 340 -67.52 -43.24 11.74
N MET A 341 -67.69 -42.14 10.99
CA MET A 341 -68.94 -41.45 10.62
C MET A 341 -69.89 -40.99 11.75
N ALA A 342 -70.11 -39.68 11.86
CA ALA A 342 -71.26 -39.00 11.23
C ALA A 342 -71.46 -37.57 11.78
N GLY A 343 -71.71 -36.61 10.89
CA GLY A 343 -72.67 -35.52 11.16
C GLY A 343 -72.12 -34.12 11.45
N ALA A 344 -72.14 -33.30 10.38
CA ALA A 344 -72.60 -31.90 10.34
C ALA A 344 -71.86 -30.79 11.13
N GLU A 345 -71.25 -29.90 10.33
CA GLU A 345 -71.32 -28.44 10.39
C GLU A 345 -71.33 -27.73 11.75
N GLU A 346 -70.21 -27.06 12.07
CA GLU A 346 -70.09 -25.64 12.48
C GLU A 346 -68.78 -25.42 13.27
N GLY A 347 -68.05 -24.34 12.99
CA GLY A 347 -66.92 -23.90 13.84
C GLY A 347 -65.57 -23.69 13.14
N ALA A 348 -65.54 -22.96 12.03
CA ALA A 348 -64.29 -22.41 11.48
C ALA A 348 -64.02 -21.03 12.11
N GLU A 349 -63.69 -20.97 13.40
CA GLU A 349 -63.37 -19.68 14.03
C GLU A 349 -62.45 -19.80 15.26
N GLU A 350 -61.35 -20.56 15.18
CA GLU A 350 -60.34 -20.52 16.27
C GLU A 350 -58.93 -20.95 15.81
N ASP A 351 -58.38 -20.37 14.73
CA ASP A 351 -56.94 -20.56 14.45
C ASP A 351 -56.25 -19.39 13.68
N ALA A 352 -56.80 -18.19 13.79
CA ALA A 352 -56.24 -16.99 13.15
C ALA A 352 -55.53 -16.01 14.10
N THR A 353 -55.34 -16.35 15.38
CA THR A 353 -54.73 -15.44 16.38
C THR A 353 -53.29 -15.82 16.79
N SER A 354 -52.77 -16.98 16.40
CA SER A 354 -51.43 -17.43 16.81
C SER A 354 -50.28 -16.96 15.88
N ARG A 355 -50.58 -16.57 14.64
CA ARG A 355 -49.57 -16.14 13.65
C ARG A 355 -49.13 -14.67 13.82
N THR A 356 -50.00 -13.77 14.29
CA THR A 356 -49.67 -12.33 14.39
C THR A 356 -48.83 -11.95 15.61
N ARG A 357 -48.86 -12.73 16.71
CA ARG A 357 -48.02 -12.52 17.90
C ARG A 357 -46.55 -12.86 17.66
N ARG A 358 -46.26 -13.92 16.89
CA ARG A 358 -44.89 -14.39 16.63
C ARG A 358 -44.06 -13.37 15.84
N PHE A 359 -44.66 -12.68 14.87
CA PHE A 359 -43.98 -11.62 14.11
C PHE A 359 -43.73 -10.34 14.92
N ARG A 360 -44.61 -9.98 15.87
CA ARG A 360 -44.37 -8.82 16.76
C ARG A 360 -43.27 -9.10 17.77
N LEU A 361 -43.23 -10.31 18.33
CA LEU A 361 -42.19 -10.73 19.25
C LEU A 361 -40.82 -10.83 18.55
N ALA A 362 -40.78 -11.41 17.35
CA ALA A 362 -39.56 -11.47 16.54
C ALA A 362 -39.03 -10.07 16.18
N ARG A 363 -39.91 -9.12 15.84
CA ARG A 363 -39.54 -7.72 15.62
C ARG A 363 -39.01 -7.05 16.89
N PHE A 364 -39.62 -7.30 18.04
CA PHE A 364 -39.15 -6.77 19.32
C PHE A 364 -37.74 -7.28 19.66
N PHE A 365 -37.49 -8.58 19.51
CA PHE A 365 -36.16 -9.15 19.74
C PHE A 365 -35.12 -8.70 18.70
N ALA A 366 -35.51 -8.50 17.44
CA ALA A 366 -34.62 -7.94 16.42
C ALA A 366 -34.21 -6.49 16.76
N ILE A 367 -35.16 -5.66 17.21
CA ILE A 367 -34.87 -4.28 17.65
C ILE A 367 -33.95 -4.32 18.87
N LEU A 368 -34.22 -5.18 19.84
CA LEU A 368 -33.41 -5.31 21.05
C LEU A 368 -31.99 -5.81 20.73
N ALA A 369 -31.83 -6.71 19.76
CA ALA A 369 -30.52 -7.17 19.28
C ALA A 369 -29.72 -6.05 18.61
N VAL A 370 -30.35 -5.26 17.75
CA VAL A 370 -29.71 -4.08 17.14
C VAL A 370 -29.28 -3.08 18.21
N LEU A 371 -30.12 -2.81 19.21
CA LEU A 371 -29.83 -1.88 20.28
C LEU A 371 -28.69 -2.39 21.18
N ALA A 372 -28.63 -3.70 21.45
CA ALA A 372 -27.52 -4.33 22.16
C ALA A 372 -26.20 -4.23 21.39
N ILE A 373 -26.21 -4.41 20.07
CA ILE A 373 -25.01 -4.24 19.22
C ILE A 373 -24.54 -2.78 19.24
N LEU A 374 -25.47 -1.83 19.15
CA LEU A 374 -25.17 -0.39 19.18
C LEU A 374 -24.55 0.03 20.52
N VAL A 375 -25.14 -0.42 21.62
CA VAL A 375 -24.59 -0.23 22.97
C VAL A 375 -23.24 -0.92 23.11
N GLY A 376 -23.08 -2.14 22.58
CA GLY A 376 -21.81 -2.86 22.55
C GLY A 376 -20.72 -2.12 21.77
N GLY A 377 -21.04 -1.53 20.62
CA GLY A 377 -20.12 -0.73 19.83
C GLY A 377 -19.71 0.57 20.53
N ILE A 378 -20.65 1.26 21.19
CA ILE A 378 -20.37 2.45 22.01
C ILE A 378 -19.46 2.09 23.19
N ILE A 379 -19.76 0.99 23.89
CA ILE A 379 -18.95 0.52 25.02
C ILE A 379 -17.56 0.08 24.53
N GLY A 380 -17.47 -0.66 23.43
CA GLY A 380 -16.21 -1.12 22.84
C GLY A 380 -15.33 0.04 22.36
N GLY A 381 -15.92 1.02 21.67
CA GLY A 381 -15.24 2.25 21.27
C GLY A 381 -14.77 3.06 22.49
N TYR A 382 -15.61 3.21 23.51
CA TYR A 382 -15.23 3.88 24.76
C TYR A 382 -14.08 3.14 25.46
N GLN A 383 -14.15 1.82 25.59
CA GLN A 383 -13.07 1.00 26.18
C GLN A 383 -11.76 1.11 25.39
N TRP A 384 -11.83 1.11 24.05
CA TRP A 384 -10.67 1.30 23.20
C TRP A 384 -10.03 2.69 23.38
N THR A 385 -10.83 3.75 23.52
CA THR A 385 -10.26 5.09 23.81
C THR A 385 -9.56 5.13 25.17
N GLN A 386 -10.02 4.36 26.16
CA GLN A 386 -9.42 4.32 27.49
C GLN A 386 -8.06 3.60 27.54
N THR A 387 -7.62 2.94 26.45
CA THR A 387 -6.29 2.31 26.40
C THR A 387 -5.17 3.23 25.91
N ARG A 388 -5.48 4.46 25.50
CA ARG A 388 -4.51 5.43 24.98
C ARG A 388 -4.18 6.51 26.00
N TYR A 389 -2.96 7.01 25.95
CA TYR A 389 -2.47 8.12 26.76
C TYR A 389 -1.86 9.19 25.84
N TYR A 390 -1.87 10.45 26.25
CA TYR A 390 -1.15 11.49 25.51
C TYR A 390 -0.63 12.58 26.42
N VAL A 391 0.42 13.28 25.96
CA VAL A 391 1.03 14.43 26.63
C VAL A 391 0.64 15.70 25.88
N ALA A 392 0.12 16.70 26.59
CA ALA A 392 -0.25 17.99 26.02
C ALA A 392 -0.01 19.14 27.01
N ALA A 393 0.05 20.37 26.49
CA ALA A 393 0.15 21.57 27.32
C ALA A 393 -1.22 22.20 27.55
N GLU A 394 -1.62 22.36 28.82
CA GLU A 394 -2.85 23.05 29.22
C GLU A 394 -2.57 23.95 30.44
N SER A 395 -3.09 25.17 30.41
CA SER A 395 -2.92 26.16 31.49
C SER A 395 -1.46 26.47 31.87
N GLY A 396 -0.55 26.44 30.88
CA GLY A 396 0.87 26.78 31.08
C GLY A 396 1.71 25.65 31.70
N LYS A 397 1.16 24.45 31.84
CA LYS A 397 1.85 23.25 32.34
C LYS A 397 1.67 22.07 31.39
N VAL A 398 2.58 21.10 31.50
CA VAL A 398 2.49 19.83 30.76
C VAL A 398 1.67 18.81 31.56
N TRP A 399 0.72 18.16 30.90
CA TRP A 399 -0.22 17.20 31.47
C TRP A 399 -0.19 15.87 30.72
N ILE A 400 -0.41 14.78 31.45
CA ILE A 400 -0.71 13.46 30.88
C ILE A 400 -2.21 13.23 30.96
N TYR A 401 -2.82 12.91 29.82
CA TYR A 401 -4.23 12.54 29.70
C TYR A 401 -4.38 11.07 29.33
N ARG A 402 -5.49 10.46 29.75
CA ARG A 402 -5.96 9.15 29.26
C ARG A 402 -7.13 9.39 28.33
N GLY A 403 -7.09 8.79 27.14
CA GLY A 403 -8.07 8.99 26.09
C GLY A 403 -7.45 9.45 24.78
N VAL A 404 -8.30 9.92 23.89
CA VAL A 404 -7.90 10.53 22.61
C VAL A 404 -8.11 12.05 22.67
N PRO A 405 -7.23 12.85 22.04
CA PRO A 405 -7.32 14.31 22.08
C PRO A 405 -8.39 14.84 21.12
N GLN A 406 -9.64 14.42 21.31
CA GLN A 406 -10.79 14.78 20.47
C GLN A 406 -11.94 15.29 21.33
N VAL A 407 -12.63 16.30 20.82
CA VAL A 407 -13.83 16.89 21.44
C VAL A 407 -15.01 16.56 20.54
N ILE A 408 -15.98 15.79 21.05
CA ILE A 408 -17.23 15.50 20.34
C ILE A 408 -18.34 16.30 21.01
N GLY A 409 -18.78 17.38 20.36
CA GLY A 409 -19.75 18.31 20.93
C GLY A 409 -19.19 19.00 22.17
N SER A 410 -19.80 18.76 23.33
CA SER A 410 -19.35 19.28 24.64
C SER A 410 -18.57 18.27 25.48
N LEU A 411 -18.36 17.05 24.97
CA LEU A 411 -17.68 15.98 25.69
C LEU A 411 -16.22 15.86 25.23
N ARG A 412 -15.29 16.02 26.18
CA ARG A 412 -13.88 15.64 25.98
C ARG A 412 -13.77 14.12 26.14
N LEU A 413 -13.19 13.44 25.16
CA LEU A 413 -12.92 12.00 25.20
C LEU A 413 -11.61 11.66 25.92
N SER A 414 -11.12 12.59 26.73
CA SER A 414 -9.92 12.45 27.52
C SER A 414 -10.13 12.99 28.93
N SER A 415 -9.49 12.34 29.89
CA SER A 415 -9.47 12.75 31.29
C SER A 415 -8.01 13.00 31.72
N PRO A 416 -7.73 14.08 32.46
CA PRO A 416 -6.40 14.29 33.02
C PRO A 416 -6.06 13.17 34.01
N VAL A 417 -4.85 12.63 33.89
CA VAL A 417 -4.34 11.53 34.74
C VAL A 417 -3.28 12.05 35.70
N GLU A 418 -2.33 12.81 35.16
CA GLU A 418 -1.14 13.24 35.91
C GLU A 418 -0.76 14.67 35.51
N GLU A 419 -0.67 15.57 36.49
CA GLU A 419 -0.07 16.89 36.34
C GLU A 419 1.44 16.75 36.50
N THR A 420 2.22 17.29 35.57
CA THR A 420 3.69 17.25 35.68
C THR A 420 4.23 18.52 36.33
N ASP A 421 5.47 18.46 36.79
CA ASP A 421 6.23 19.57 37.36
C ASP A 421 6.86 20.50 36.30
N ILE A 422 6.62 20.24 35.01
CA ILE A 422 7.18 21.01 33.89
C ILE A 422 6.25 22.18 33.54
N ASN A 423 6.77 23.41 33.72
CA ASN A 423 6.13 24.60 33.19
C ASN A 423 6.41 24.73 31.68
N LEU A 424 5.39 25.07 30.90
CA LEU A 424 5.52 25.23 29.45
C LEU A 424 6.55 26.30 29.07
N ALA A 425 6.64 27.37 29.88
CA ALA A 425 7.59 28.46 29.67
C ALA A 425 9.06 28.05 29.86
N ASP A 426 9.33 26.95 30.55
CA ASP A 426 10.68 26.44 30.78
C ASP A 426 11.19 25.56 29.62
N LEU A 427 10.33 25.24 28.64
CA LEU A 427 10.66 24.43 27.48
C LEU A 427 11.19 25.28 26.32
N ALA A 428 12.09 24.71 25.52
CA ALA A 428 12.55 25.34 24.28
C ALA A 428 11.37 25.65 23.33
N PRO A 429 11.42 26.74 22.52
CA PRO A 429 10.32 27.13 21.63
C PRO A 429 9.84 26.00 20.71
N ILE A 430 10.76 25.16 20.22
CA ILE A 430 10.44 24.01 19.37
C ILE A 430 9.68 22.89 20.13
N ALA A 431 9.96 22.71 21.42
CA ALA A 431 9.24 21.77 22.27
C ALA A 431 7.85 22.32 22.66
N GLN A 432 7.73 23.64 22.84
CA GLN A 432 6.44 24.30 23.05
C GLN A 432 5.52 24.15 21.82
N GLU A 433 6.05 24.35 20.61
CA GLU A 433 5.32 24.18 19.35
C GLU A 433 4.91 22.71 19.14
N ARG A 434 5.81 21.76 19.43
CA ARG A 434 5.49 20.32 19.38
C ARG A 434 4.38 19.92 20.35
N LEU A 435 4.30 20.49 21.55
CA LEU A 435 3.25 20.20 22.53
C LEU A 435 1.88 20.81 22.17
N GLN A 436 1.79 21.63 21.12
CA GLN A 436 0.51 22.05 20.52
C GLN A 436 -0.15 20.89 19.74
N HIS A 437 0.63 19.88 19.37
CA HIS A 437 0.15 18.63 18.77
C HIS A 437 0.32 17.47 19.78
N PRO A 438 -0.78 16.89 20.29
CA PRO A 438 -0.72 15.88 21.35
C PRO A 438 0.14 14.65 20.97
N ILE A 439 1.09 14.31 21.84
CA ILE A 439 1.97 13.14 21.65
C ILE A 439 1.26 11.91 22.23
N THR A 440 0.74 11.03 21.39
CA THR A 440 -0.01 9.83 21.80
C THR A 440 0.93 8.65 22.12
N ARG A 441 0.56 7.85 23.13
CA ARG A 441 1.28 6.67 23.63
C ARG A 441 0.30 5.58 24.03
N ASP A 442 0.77 4.35 23.93
CA ASP A 442 -0.06 3.14 24.12
C ASP A 442 -0.08 2.67 25.58
N SER A 443 0.69 3.34 26.44
CA SER A 443 0.76 3.08 27.86
C SER A 443 1.07 4.34 28.66
N LEU A 444 0.73 4.33 29.94
CA LEU A 444 1.07 5.39 30.88
C LEU A 444 2.59 5.53 31.04
N ASP A 445 3.33 4.42 31.04
CA ASP A 445 4.78 4.43 31.16
C ASP A 445 5.44 5.07 29.94
N GLY A 446 4.92 4.82 28.72
CA GLY A 446 5.38 5.50 27.52
C GLY A 446 5.08 7.00 27.52
N ALA A 447 3.98 7.43 28.15
CA ALA A 447 3.70 8.86 28.34
C ALA A 447 4.64 9.50 29.37
N ARG A 448 5.01 8.78 30.43
CA ARG A 448 6.00 9.23 31.42
C ARG A 448 7.40 9.35 30.85
N GLU A 449 7.80 8.43 29.96
CA GLU A 449 9.08 8.50 29.25
C GLU A 449 9.20 9.79 28.42
N VAL A 450 8.11 10.21 27.76
CA VAL A 450 8.07 11.51 27.05
C VAL A 450 8.28 12.68 28.02
N VAL A 451 7.64 12.64 29.20
CA VAL A 451 7.81 13.65 30.23
C VAL A 451 9.24 13.66 30.79
N ASP A 452 9.86 12.51 31.01
CA ASP A 452 11.24 12.40 31.51
C ASP A 452 12.27 12.91 30.50
N ASN A 453 12.03 12.69 29.21
CA ASN A 453 12.84 13.27 28.14
C ASN A 453 12.72 14.81 28.13
N LEU A 454 11.51 15.34 28.28
CA LEU A 454 11.28 16.79 28.42
C LEU A 454 11.97 17.35 29.68
N ARG A 455 11.94 16.65 30.81
CA ARG A 455 12.67 17.05 32.03
C ARG A 455 14.17 17.13 31.81
N THR A 456 14.72 16.17 31.07
CA THR A 456 16.16 16.12 30.79
C THR A 456 16.59 17.31 29.94
N GLN A 457 15.81 17.63 28.89
CA GLN A 457 16.04 18.82 28.06
C GLN A 457 15.99 20.12 28.87
N VAL A 458 14.99 20.29 29.74
CA VAL A 458 14.90 21.47 30.62
C VAL A 458 16.13 21.60 31.54
N ARG A 459 16.66 20.49 32.05
CA ARG A 459 17.86 20.50 32.91
C ARG A 459 19.13 20.84 32.13
N GLU A 460 19.26 20.39 30.91
CA GLU A 460 20.41 20.69 30.04
C GLU A 460 20.39 22.15 29.58
N ASP A 461 19.22 22.67 29.20
CA ASP A 461 19.05 24.06 28.82
C ASP A 461 19.32 25.02 30.00
N LYS A 462 18.86 24.66 31.21
CA LYS A 462 19.19 25.42 32.44
C LYS A 462 20.68 25.38 32.77
N ARG A 463 21.40 24.28 32.49
CA ARG A 463 22.86 24.21 32.66
C ARG A 463 23.60 25.08 31.64
N ASN A 464 23.16 25.05 30.38
CA ASN A 464 23.78 25.85 29.32
C ASN A 464 23.52 27.35 29.49
N THR A 465 22.40 27.74 30.11
CA THR A 465 22.07 29.15 30.40
C THR A 465 22.70 29.68 31.70
N THR A 466 23.05 28.81 32.65
CA THR A 466 23.72 29.20 33.92
C THR A 466 25.26 29.21 33.79
N GLY A 467 25.82 28.76 32.65
CA GLY A 467 27.26 28.67 32.41
C GLY A 467 27.97 29.96 31.97
N THR A 468 27.28 31.10 31.92
CA THR A 468 27.82 32.34 31.33
C THR A 468 27.92 33.49 32.34
N GLY A 469 29.10 33.63 32.96
CA GLY A 469 29.70 34.89 33.44
C GLY A 469 30.33 34.86 34.86
N PRO A 470 31.28 35.76 35.21
CA PRO A 470 32.43 36.33 34.47
C PRO A 470 33.81 36.21 35.24
N GLU A 471 34.94 36.42 34.53
CA GLU A 471 36.32 36.73 35.03
C GLU A 471 37.06 35.65 35.89
N ALA A 472 38.39 35.41 35.88
CA ALA A 472 39.56 36.09 35.32
C ALA A 472 40.80 35.14 35.27
N SER A 473 41.66 35.38 34.26
CA SER A 473 43.14 35.26 34.19
C SER A 473 43.95 34.23 35.01
N ASN A 474 44.77 33.43 34.31
CA ASN A 474 46.24 33.61 34.34
C ASN A 474 47.00 32.86 33.21
N PRO A 475 48.27 33.23 32.92
CA PRO A 475 48.86 33.23 31.57
C PRO A 475 50.10 32.33 31.40
N GLY A 476 50.53 32.11 30.15
CA GLY A 476 51.87 31.60 29.80
C GLY A 476 51.89 30.85 28.46
N THR A 477 52.07 31.52 27.30
CA THR A 477 53.35 31.71 26.54
C THR A 477 53.69 30.56 25.57
N PRO A 478 54.18 30.78 24.32
CA PRO A 478 53.82 31.77 23.30
C PRO A 478 53.50 31.11 21.91
N ALA A 479 53.03 31.92 20.97
CA ALA A 479 52.74 31.56 19.58
C ALA A 479 54.01 31.26 18.72
N PRO A 480 53.86 30.55 17.58
CA PRO A 480 54.59 30.85 16.37
C PRO A 480 53.68 31.48 15.30
N ALA A 481 54.26 32.43 14.56
CA ALA A 481 53.67 33.21 13.48
C ALA A 481 53.59 32.41 12.14
N PRO A 482 52.87 32.91 11.11
CA PRO A 482 52.43 32.13 9.95
C PRO A 482 53.46 32.11 8.81
N SER A 483 53.46 31.06 7.98
CA SER A 483 54.26 31.00 6.75
C SER A 483 53.56 30.22 5.60
N SER A 484 53.17 31.00 4.58
CA SER A 484 53.09 30.76 3.12
C SER A 484 52.43 29.50 2.49
N ALA A 485 51.66 29.79 1.43
CA ALA A 485 50.97 28.91 0.48
C ALA A 485 51.86 27.90 -0.30
N PRO A 486 51.28 26.82 -0.88
CA PRO A 486 52.01 25.88 -1.74
C PRO A 486 52.06 26.34 -3.21
N ALA A 487 53.22 26.14 -3.86
CA ALA A 487 53.47 26.39 -5.28
C ALA A 487 53.34 25.13 -6.15
N SER A 488 52.99 25.33 -7.42
CA SER A 488 52.81 24.34 -8.50
C SER A 488 54.01 23.40 -8.76
N PRO A 489 53.79 22.19 -9.33
CA PRO A 489 54.85 21.23 -9.64
C PRO A 489 55.54 21.52 -10.99
N ALA A 490 56.85 21.25 -11.04
CA ALA A 490 57.73 21.33 -12.22
C ALA A 490 57.98 19.93 -12.84
N PRO A 491 58.39 19.83 -14.13
CA PRO A 491 58.32 18.60 -14.94
C PRO A 491 59.47 17.60 -14.71
N PRO A 492 59.33 16.33 -15.17
CA PRO A 492 60.30 15.26 -14.89
C PRO A 492 61.55 15.32 -15.77
N ALA A 493 62.70 14.95 -15.17
CA ALA A 493 64.01 14.81 -15.82
C ALA A 493 64.18 13.41 -16.48
N PRO A 494 65.06 13.26 -17.50
CA PRO A 494 65.01 12.15 -18.45
C PRO A 494 65.72 10.87 -17.97
N ALA A 495 65.27 9.74 -18.53
CA ALA A 495 65.78 8.39 -18.31
C ALA A 495 67.21 8.17 -18.85
N PRO A 496 68.00 7.26 -18.25
CA PRO A 496 69.34 6.93 -18.73
C PRO A 496 69.30 6.06 -20.01
N SER A 497 70.12 6.41 -21.00
CA SER A 497 70.31 5.64 -22.23
C SER A 497 71.01 4.29 -21.99
N PRO A 498 70.69 3.25 -22.78
CA PRO A 498 71.32 1.94 -22.69
C PRO A 498 72.72 1.92 -23.36
N ALA A 499 73.64 1.19 -22.72
CA ALA A 499 74.98 0.91 -23.22
C ALA A 499 74.95 0.02 -24.48
N ALA A 500 75.86 0.32 -25.40
CA ALA A 500 76.09 -0.43 -26.64
C ALA A 500 76.64 -1.85 -26.39
N PRO A 501 76.41 -2.80 -27.32
CA PRO A 501 76.98 -4.14 -27.26
C PRO A 501 78.45 -4.13 -27.73
N ALA A 502 79.29 -4.92 -27.06
CA ALA A 502 80.65 -5.26 -27.49
C ALA A 502 80.63 -6.30 -28.64
N PRO A 503 81.67 -6.36 -29.48
CA PRO A 503 81.68 -7.14 -30.74
C PRO A 503 82.02 -8.63 -30.52
N GLY A 504 81.73 -9.45 -31.53
CA GLY A 504 81.87 -10.91 -31.50
C GLY A 504 83.29 -11.49 -31.68
N GLY A 505 83.34 -12.83 -31.73
CA GLY A 505 84.50 -13.73 -31.91
C GLY A 505 84.71 -14.57 -30.65
N GLU A 506 84.72 -15.91 -30.62
CA GLU A 506 84.86 -16.98 -31.62
C GLU A 506 83.93 -18.16 -31.27
#